data_AF-A0AAW1RUS4-F1
#
_entry.id   AF-A0AAW1RUS4-F1
#
_cell.length_a   1.000
_cell.length_b   1.000
_cell.length_c   1.000
_cell.angle_alpha   90.00
_cell.angle_beta   90.00
_cell.angle_gamma   90.00
#
_symmetry.space_group_name_H-M   'P 1'
#
loop_
_entity.id
_entity.type
_entity.pdbx_description
1 polymer ?
#
loop_
_entity_poly.entity_id
_entity_poly.type
_entity_poly.pdbx_seq_one_letter_code
_entity_poly.pdbx_strand_id
1 'polypeptide(L)'
;MASSTNEDLTERDGLLRYNLDVGGGRMLRIISDPCHKRHSYCCGTSLWTACIEFISVIAGLTDSWVSGLRVLELGAGLGALGQALALHGAVVALTDSAVMLPLLQDNVAANFGASNTACGSGPPPEVHELAWGSSLAGHALDPRRRTFDLLVASDVCYNEDCFDVLLATVLEYLAANHRMQVVMAIPDREESRAFLARAVAAGLAFRFVRRFPARPDLPTAVSICQLCRWAGPDPGGGNAPVPGPQRILFACDFDWSLVEENSDTFVLREVGAWPAFERLQAQGLPWTALMDAGLAAAAAEASAKPADVLAACRRVPFHAAMQKAVRRVAAAPGCELVILSDANSVFIAEVLAAAGLAHCFSQVHTNQGIWEEGVLRVRPHQPSDTPHGCPNCAANLCKGQVLERLLLAASGAPWTCVVYLGDGANDACPAARLGGRDVVLARAHYPDGRPCALPRRLAAGGGRAPASVDAALAAGFRPGGMGAGGGPAGLPTWPDSAPLAQVVTWDAPSAAAAALLRLAGLA
;
A
#
# COMPACT_ATOMS: atom_id res chain seq x y z
N MET A 1 -14.56 20.64 -19.34
CA MET A 1 -13.52 20.96 -18.33
C MET A 1 -12.88 19.63 -17.96
N ALA A 2 -11.56 19.52 -18.11
CA ALA A 2 -10.81 18.26 -18.23
C ALA A 2 -11.06 17.27 -17.08
N SER A 3 -11.50 16.06 -17.41
CA SER A 3 -11.55 14.92 -16.50
C SER A 3 -10.13 14.37 -16.31
N SER A 4 -9.70 14.21 -15.07
CA SER A 4 -8.41 13.60 -14.72
C SER A 4 -8.52 12.06 -14.69
N THR A 5 -9.17 11.46 -15.67
CA THR A 5 -9.31 10.00 -15.77
C THR A 5 -8.35 9.49 -16.84
N ASN A 6 -7.56 8.48 -16.48
CA ASN A 6 -6.61 7.73 -17.32
C ASN A 6 -7.27 6.97 -18.49
N GLU A 7 -8.32 7.54 -19.11
CA GLU A 7 -9.21 6.83 -20.02
C GLU A 7 -9.54 7.67 -21.25
N ASP A 8 -9.02 7.24 -22.40
CA ASP A 8 -9.55 7.69 -23.68
C ASP A 8 -10.71 6.77 -24.09
N LEU A 9 -11.93 7.31 -24.09
CA LEU A 9 -13.14 6.61 -24.48
C LEU A 9 -13.48 6.91 -25.94
N THR A 10 -13.66 5.86 -26.75
CA THR A 10 -14.20 5.98 -28.11
C THR A 10 -15.41 5.06 -28.30
N GLU A 11 -16.47 5.58 -28.90
CA GLU A 11 -17.62 4.77 -29.31
C GLU A 11 -17.48 4.42 -30.80
N ARG A 12 -17.57 3.12 -31.11
CA ARG A 12 -17.61 2.65 -32.50
C ARG A 12 -18.41 1.37 -32.61
N ASP A 13 -19.32 1.34 -33.57
CA ASP A 13 -20.30 0.26 -33.80
C ASP A 13 -21.17 -0.03 -32.56
N GLY A 14 -21.39 1.00 -31.72
CA GLY A 14 -22.14 0.91 -30.48
C GLY A 14 -21.46 0.13 -29.35
N LEU A 15 -20.16 -0.15 -29.48
CA LEU A 15 -19.29 -0.61 -28.40
C LEU A 15 -18.47 0.57 -27.86
N LEU A 16 -18.25 0.57 -26.55
CA LEU A 16 -17.34 1.48 -25.87
C LEU A 16 -15.93 0.87 -25.86
N ARG A 17 -14.91 1.69 -26.12
CA ARG A 17 -13.50 1.28 -26.06
C ARG A 17 -12.72 2.23 -25.17
N TYR A 18 -12.13 1.68 -24.14
CA TYR A 18 -11.29 2.37 -23.17
C TYR A 18 -9.82 2.09 -23.46
N ASN A 19 -8.96 3.09 -23.33
CA ASN A 19 -7.52 2.88 -23.19
C ASN A 19 -7.14 3.29 -21.77
N LEU A 20 -6.79 2.31 -20.94
CA LEU A 20 -6.46 2.46 -19.53
C LEU A 20 -4.94 2.50 -19.38
N ASP A 21 -4.40 3.54 -18.74
CA ASP A 21 -3.02 3.52 -18.26
C ASP A 21 -2.93 2.60 -17.04
N VAL A 22 -2.16 1.52 -17.17
CA VAL A 22 -1.96 0.53 -16.11
C VAL A 22 -0.63 0.70 -15.39
N GLY A 23 0.15 1.74 -15.70
CA GLY A 23 1.46 2.00 -15.12
C GLY A 23 2.61 1.39 -15.93
N GLY A 24 3.85 1.82 -15.65
CA GLY A 24 5.03 1.32 -16.38
C GLY A 24 5.09 1.76 -17.86
N GLY A 25 4.36 2.81 -18.24
CA GLY A 25 4.19 3.23 -19.63
C GLY A 25 3.34 2.27 -20.48
N ARG A 26 2.53 1.41 -19.85
CA ARG A 26 1.71 0.39 -20.51
C ARG A 26 0.26 0.86 -20.60
N MET A 27 -0.34 0.62 -21.76
CA MET A 27 -1.76 0.92 -22.02
C MET A 27 -2.53 -0.38 -22.24
N LEU A 28 -3.70 -0.48 -21.64
CA LEU A 28 -4.62 -1.61 -21.78
C LEU A 28 -5.88 -1.16 -22.52
N ARG A 29 -6.21 -1.84 -23.61
CA ARG A 29 -7.44 -1.57 -24.37
C ARG A 29 -8.57 -2.47 -23.90
N ILE A 30 -9.70 -1.89 -23.51
CA ILE A 30 -10.87 -2.66 -23.07
C ILE A 30 -12.09 -2.30 -23.90
N ILE A 31 -12.76 -3.33 -24.42
CA ILE A 31 -14.03 -3.26 -25.14
C ILE A 31 -15.15 -3.56 -24.15
N SER A 32 -16.19 -2.73 -24.20
CA SER A 32 -17.37 -2.78 -23.34
C SER A 32 -18.63 -2.71 -24.23
N ASP A 33 -19.65 -3.47 -23.85
CA ASP A 33 -20.93 -3.59 -24.56
C ASP A 33 -22.11 -3.32 -23.60
N PRO A 34 -22.21 -2.10 -23.05
CA PRO A 34 -23.19 -1.78 -22.01
C PRO A 34 -24.64 -1.83 -22.52
N CYS A 35 -24.82 -1.77 -23.85
CA CYS A 35 -26.12 -1.81 -24.52
C CYS A 35 -26.44 -3.18 -25.14
N HIS A 36 -25.59 -4.20 -24.91
CA HIS A 36 -25.78 -5.58 -25.37
C HIS A 36 -26.03 -5.71 -26.88
N LYS A 37 -25.29 -4.92 -27.68
CA LYS A 37 -25.44 -4.88 -29.13
C LYS A 37 -24.80 -6.08 -29.82
N ARG A 38 -23.77 -6.68 -29.21
CA ARG A 38 -23.02 -7.82 -29.76
C ARG A 38 -22.96 -9.01 -28.81
N HIS A 39 -23.02 -8.77 -27.51
CA HIS A 39 -22.94 -9.79 -26.47
C HIS A 39 -24.25 -9.90 -25.68
N SER A 40 -24.47 -11.07 -25.07
CA SER A 40 -25.67 -11.37 -24.30
C SER A 40 -25.85 -10.46 -23.07
N TYR A 41 -27.10 -10.25 -22.67
CA TYR A 41 -27.47 -9.39 -21.54
C TYR A 41 -26.89 -9.87 -20.21
N CYS A 42 -25.98 -9.10 -19.62
CA CYS A 42 -25.51 -9.29 -18.24
C CYS A 42 -24.75 -8.05 -17.75
N CYS A 43 -24.68 -7.85 -16.43
CA CYS A 43 -24.02 -6.69 -15.81
C CYS A 43 -22.48 -6.64 -16.01
N GLY A 44 -21.86 -7.73 -16.48
CA GLY A 44 -20.43 -7.84 -16.71
C GLY A 44 -19.92 -7.13 -17.97
N THR A 45 -20.81 -6.60 -18.82
CA THR A 45 -20.42 -5.95 -20.09
C THR A 45 -20.01 -4.48 -19.95
N SER A 46 -19.98 -3.94 -18.73
CA SER A 46 -19.57 -2.56 -18.41
C SER A 46 -18.25 -2.51 -17.65
N LEU A 47 -17.48 -1.44 -17.82
CA LEU A 47 -16.31 -1.16 -16.99
C LEU A 47 -16.76 -0.46 -15.71
N TRP A 48 -16.54 -1.11 -14.56
CA TRP A 48 -16.95 -0.61 -13.25
C TRP A 48 -15.84 0.19 -12.58
N THR A 49 -16.21 1.26 -11.87
CA THR A 49 -15.26 2.16 -11.20
C THR A 49 -14.39 1.46 -10.15
N ALA A 50 -14.89 0.42 -9.48
CA ALA A 50 -14.07 -0.35 -8.54
C ALA A 50 -12.87 -1.03 -9.21
N CYS A 51 -13.04 -1.51 -10.46
CA CYS A 51 -11.98 -2.11 -11.25
C CYS A 51 -10.92 -1.06 -11.63
N ILE A 52 -11.35 0.13 -12.07
CA ILE A 52 -10.47 1.26 -12.40
C ILE A 52 -9.62 1.67 -11.19
N GLU A 53 -10.24 1.82 -10.02
CA GLU A 53 -9.53 2.18 -8.80
C GLU A 53 -8.57 1.07 -8.36
N PHE A 54 -8.91 -0.21 -8.55
CA PHE A 54 -7.98 -1.32 -8.29
C PHE A 54 -6.78 -1.30 -9.25
N ILE A 55 -7.01 -1.08 -10.54
CA ILE A 55 -5.94 -0.92 -11.53
C ILE A 55 -5.02 0.24 -11.14
N SER A 56 -5.56 1.36 -10.64
CA SER A 56 -4.75 2.49 -10.17
C SER A 56 -3.83 2.13 -9.00
N VAL A 57 -4.25 1.21 -8.12
CA VAL A 57 -3.41 0.68 -7.04
C VAL A 57 -2.32 -0.19 -7.64
N ILE A 58 -2.66 -1.11 -8.54
CA ILE A 58 -1.70 -1.99 -9.22
C ILE A 58 -0.65 -1.18 -9.99
N ALA A 59 -1.05 -0.12 -10.69
CA ALA A 59 -0.13 0.75 -11.43
C ALA A 59 0.95 1.37 -10.53
N GLY A 60 0.63 1.65 -9.26
CA GLY A 60 1.58 2.14 -8.26
C GLY A 60 2.42 1.04 -7.59
N LEU A 61 2.04 -0.21 -7.75
CA LEU A 61 2.76 -1.38 -7.24
C LEU A 61 3.68 -1.87 -8.34
N THR A 62 4.95 -1.44 -8.29
CA THR A 62 5.97 -1.83 -9.28
C THR A 62 5.96 -3.33 -9.57
N ASP A 63 6.42 -3.73 -10.76
CA ASP A 63 6.48 -5.12 -11.24
C ASP A 63 6.96 -6.12 -10.18
N SER A 64 7.82 -5.69 -9.24
CA SER A 64 8.28 -6.47 -8.08
C SER A 64 7.18 -7.11 -7.21
N TRP A 65 5.94 -6.58 -7.20
CA TRP A 65 4.87 -7.19 -6.40
C TRP A 65 4.19 -8.36 -7.11
N VAL A 66 3.94 -8.25 -8.42
CA VAL A 66 3.05 -9.18 -9.17
C VAL A 66 3.76 -10.04 -10.19
N SER A 67 4.97 -9.67 -10.62
CA SER A 67 5.70 -10.41 -11.63
C SER A 67 5.95 -11.84 -11.17
N GLY A 68 5.56 -12.81 -12.00
CA GLY A 68 5.68 -14.24 -11.73
C GLY A 68 4.61 -14.83 -10.81
N LEU A 69 3.72 -14.02 -10.19
CA LEU A 69 2.62 -14.56 -9.40
C LEU A 69 1.58 -15.23 -10.31
N ARG A 70 1.04 -16.36 -9.87
CA ARG A 70 -0.13 -16.96 -10.50
C ARG A 70 -1.39 -16.37 -9.89
N VAL A 71 -2.16 -15.70 -10.73
CA VAL A 71 -3.34 -14.94 -10.32
C VAL A 71 -4.59 -15.62 -10.84
N LEU A 72 -5.58 -15.76 -9.96
CA LEU A 72 -6.96 -16.10 -10.32
C LEU A 72 -7.83 -14.85 -10.18
N GLU A 73 -8.52 -14.46 -11.24
CA GLU A 73 -9.55 -13.42 -11.16
C GLU A 73 -10.94 -14.06 -11.15
N LEU A 74 -11.75 -13.77 -10.12
CA LEU A 74 -13.15 -14.18 -10.03
C LEU A 74 -14.08 -13.05 -10.51
N GLY A 75 -15.01 -13.38 -11.41
CA GLY A 75 -15.97 -12.41 -11.93
C GLY A 75 -15.27 -11.32 -12.76
N ALA A 76 -14.44 -11.75 -13.71
CA ALA A 76 -13.55 -10.86 -14.47
C ALA A 76 -14.33 -9.83 -15.32
N GLY A 77 -15.57 -10.12 -15.70
CA GLY A 77 -16.37 -9.26 -16.58
C GLY A 77 -15.63 -9.01 -17.90
N LEU A 78 -15.13 -7.80 -18.09
CA LEU A 78 -14.33 -7.41 -19.26
C LEU A 78 -12.86 -7.89 -19.21
N GLY A 79 -12.39 -8.35 -18.05
CA GLY A 79 -11.02 -8.83 -17.82
C GLY A 79 -9.97 -7.74 -17.67
N ALA A 80 -10.38 -6.51 -17.34
CA ALA A 80 -9.46 -5.37 -17.29
C ALA A 80 -8.40 -5.52 -16.18
N LEU A 81 -8.82 -5.94 -14.98
CA LEU A 81 -7.94 -6.09 -13.83
C LEU A 81 -6.90 -7.19 -14.04
N GLY A 82 -7.30 -8.39 -14.44
CA GLY A 82 -6.37 -9.49 -14.68
C GLY A 82 -5.46 -9.26 -15.89
N GLN A 83 -5.93 -8.61 -16.96
CA GLN A 83 -5.04 -8.22 -18.06
C GLN A 83 -4.03 -7.16 -17.63
N ALA A 84 -4.41 -6.20 -16.78
CA ALA A 84 -3.46 -5.26 -16.19
C ALA A 84 -2.37 -6.00 -15.40
N LEU A 85 -2.75 -6.96 -14.53
CA LEU A 85 -1.79 -7.79 -13.80
C LEU A 85 -0.85 -8.60 -14.72
N ALA A 86 -1.38 -9.14 -15.82
CA ALA A 86 -0.57 -9.86 -16.81
C ALA A 86 0.45 -8.96 -17.53
N LEU A 87 0.08 -7.71 -17.82
CA LEU A 87 1.02 -6.70 -18.37
C LEU A 87 2.17 -6.41 -17.40
N HIS A 88 1.95 -6.55 -16.09
CA HIS A 88 2.99 -6.45 -15.05
C HIS A 88 3.70 -7.78 -14.74
N GLY A 89 3.52 -8.82 -15.55
CA GLY A 89 4.29 -10.06 -15.47
C GLY A 89 3.61 -11.20 -14.71
N ALA A 90 2.37 -11.03 -14.26
CA ALA A 90 1.63 -12.12 -13.64
C ALA A 90 1.21 -13.20 -14.65
N VAL A 91 1.04 -14.44 -14.17
CA VAL A 91 0.43 -15.53 -14.94
C VAL A 91 -1.04 -15.64 -14.54
N VAL A 92 -1.94 -15.19 -15.41
CA VAL A 92 -3.32 -14.91 -15.03
C VAL A 92 -4.31 -15.92 -15.62
N ALA A 93 -5.21 -16.44 -14.77
CA ALA A 93 -6.43 -17.11 -15.16
C ALA A 93 -7.63 -16.18 -14.91
N LEU A 94 -8.27 -15.73 -16.00
CA LEU A 94 -9.48 -14.92 -15.98
C LEU A 94 -10.69 -15.84 -15.92
N THR A 95 -11.59 -15.61 -14.96
CA THR A 95 -12.79 -16.45 -14.82
C THR A 95 -14.07 -15.66 -14.70
N ASP A 96 -15.10 -16.18 -15.36
CA ASP A 96 -16.47 -15.67 -15.28
C ASP A 96 -17.45 -16.78 -15.71
N SER A 97 -18.74 -16.47 -15.70
CA SER A 97 -19.81 -17.27 -16.28
C SER A 97 -19.66 -17.44 -17.80
N ALA A 98 -20.16 -18.56 -18.36
CA ALA A 98 -20.07 -18.89 -19.79
C ALA A 98 -20.47 -17.75 -20.74
N VAL A 99 -21.46 -16.93 -20.33
CA VAL A 99 -21.99 -15.82 -21.13
C VAL A 99 -20.96 -14.71 -21.36
N MET A 100 -19.99 -14.55 -20.45
CA MET A 100 -18.96 -13.51 -20.54
C MET A 100 -17.74 -13.92 -21.37
N LEU A 101 -17.51 -15.23 -21.53
CA LEU A 101 -16.30 -15.76 -22.17
C LEU A 101 -16.00 -15.16 -23.55
N PRO A 102 -16.97 -14.98 -24.48
CA PRO A 102 -16.69 -14.40 -25.79
C PRO A 102 -16.12 -12.97 -25.71
N LEU A 103 -16.73 -12.09 -24.90
CA LEU A 103 -16.25 -10.71 -24.74
C LEU A 103 -14.89 -10.65 -24.04
N LEU A 104 -14.70 -11.53 -23.05
CA LEU A 104 -13.45 -11.65 -22.32
C LEU A 104 -12.30 -12.11 -23.23
N GLN A 105 -12.56 -13.07 -24.13
CA GLN A 105 -11.61 -13.54 -25.15
C GLN A 105 -11.29 -12.46 -26.18
N ASP A 106 -12.29 -11.70 -26.64
CA ASP A 106 -12.08 -10.57 -27.53
C ASP A 106 -11.17 -9.51 -26.90
N ASN A 107 -11.34 -9.22 -25.61
CA ASN A 107 -10.49 -8.29 -24.88
C ASN A 107 -9.05 -8.81 -24.72
N VAL A 108 -8.86 -10.10 -24.40
CA VAL A 108 -7.52 -10.70 -24.36
C VAL A 108 -6.84 -10.63 -25.73
N ALA A 109 -7.54 -10.99 -26.80
CA ALA A 109 -7.01 -10.92 -28.16
C ALA A 109 -6.65 -9.47 -28.56
N ALA A 110 -7.44 -8.49 -28.11
CA ALA A 110 -7.20 -7.08 -28.35
C ALA A 110 -5.94 -6.53 -27.68
N ASN A 111 -5.32 -7.24 -26.74
CA ASN A 111 -4.08 -6.79 -26.06
C ASN A 111 -2.90 -7.75 -26.25
N PHE A 112 -3.16 -9.06 -26.39
CA PHE A 112 -2.14 -10.11 -26.40
C PHE A 112 -2.12 -10.94 -27.70
N GLY A 113 -2.87 -10.53 -28.74
CA GLY A 113 -2.86 -11.19 -30.04
C GLY A 113 -1.53 -11.04 -30.80
N ALA A 114 -1.28 -11.91 -31.78
CA ALA A 114 0.00 -11.99 -32.53
C ALA A 114 0.45 -10.68 -33.21
N SER A 115 -0.48 -9.75 -33.46
CA SER A 115 -0.21 -8.44 -34.07
C SER A 115 -0.11 -7.30 -33.06
N ASN A 116 -0.33 -7.55 -31.77
CA ASN A 116 -0.35 -6.52 -30.73
C ASN A 116 0.79 -6.70 -29.75
N THR A 117 1.69 -5.72 -29.75
CA THR A 117 2.81 -5.61 -28.83
C THR A 117 2.41 -4.74 -27.64
N ALA A 118 1.30 -5.04 -26.96
CA ALA A 118 1.14 -4.45 -25.63
C ALA A 118 2.40 -4.84 -24.84
N CYS A 119 3.13 -3.83 -24.36
CA CYS A 119 4.45 -3.95 -23.77
C CYS A 119 4.37 -4.57 -22.36
N GLY A 120 3.87 -5.80 -22.29
CA GLY A 120 3.76 -6.60 -21.07
C GLY A 120 4.94 -7.55 -20.91
N SER A 121 5.30 -7.84 -19.67
CA SER A 121 6.35 -8.82 -19.33
C SER A 121 5.80 -10.23 -19.08
N GLY A 122 4.47 -10.39 -18.98
CA GLY A 122 3.80 -11.66 -18.68
C GLY A 122 3.19 -12.37 -19.90
N PRO A 123 2.83 -13.66 -19.76
CA PRO A 123 2.15 -14.40 -20.81
C PRO A 123 0.70 -13.89 -21.01
N PRO A 124 0.08 -14.16 -22.19
CA PRO A 124 -1.35 -13.91 -22.39
C PRO A 124 -2.19 -14.60 -21.31
N PRO A 125 -3.20 -13.91 -20.73
CA PRO A 125 -4.10 -14.54 -19.77
C PRO A 125 -4.87 -15.71 -20.37
N GLU A 126 -5.06 -16.76 -19.57
CA GLU A 126 -5.97 -17.85 -19.92
C GLU A 126 -7.40 -17.51 -19.51
N VAL A 127 -8.36 -17.81 -20.37
CA VAL A 127 -9.79 -17.59 -20.10
C VAL A 127 -10.46 -18.92 -19.79
N HIS A 128 -11.15 -19.00 -18.65
CA HIS A 128 -11.84 -20.20 -18.19
C HIS A 128 -13.25 -19.87 -17.71
N GLU A 129 -14.20 -20.76 -17.94
CA GLU A 129 -15.51 -20.69 -17.28
C GLU A 129 -15.35 -21.07 -15.80
N LEU A 130 -15.97 -20.29 -14.91
CA LEU A 130 -16.11 -20.66 -13.51
C LEU A 130 -17.35 -20.00 -12.90
N ALA A 131 -18.45 -20.76 -12.81
CA ALA A 131 -19.57 -20.37 -11.98
C ALA A 131 -19.20 -20.55 -10.49
N TRP A 132 -19.46 -19.54 -9.67
CA TRP A 132 -19.17 -19.61 -8.24
C TRP A 132 -19.94 -20.76 -7.57
N GLY A 133 -19.28 -21.48 -6.67
CA GLY A 133 -19.82 -22.65 -5.97
C GLY A 133 -19.88 -23.92 -6.82
N SER A 134 -19.46 -23.88 -8.09
CA SER A 134 -19.31 -25.09 -8.90
C SER A 134 -18.17 -25.97 -8.38
N SER A 135 -18.28 -27.28 -8.60
CA SER A 135 -17.22 -28.20 -8.19
C SER A 135 -15.96 -27.97 -9.01
N LEU A 136 -14.85 -27.67 -8.34
CA LEU A 136 -13.54 -27.56 -8.99
C LEU A 136 -12.91 -28.93 -9.29
N ALA A 137 -13.56 -30.04 -8.88
CA ALA A 137 -12.97 -31.36 -9.00
C ALA A 137 -12.82 -31.80 -10.47
N GLY A 138 -11.58 -31.92 -10.94
CA GLY A 138 -11.31 -32.24 -12.35
C GLY A 138 -11.42 -31.05 -13.30
N HIS A 139 -11.74 -29.85 -12.79
CA HIS A 139 -11.69 -28.61 -13.55
C HIS A 139 -10.24 -28.25 -13.91
N ALA A 140 -10.03 -27.48 -14.99
CA ALA A 140 -8.69 -27.01 -15.38
C ALA A 140 -8.03 -26.12 -14.29
N LEU A 141 -8.86 -25.51 -13.46
CA LEU A 141 -8.48 -24.67 -12.32
C LEU A 141 -8.57 -25.40 -10.97
N ASP A 142 -8.70 -26.73 -10.97
CA ASP A 142 -8.74 -27.53 -9.74
C ASP A 142 -7.55 -27.17 -8.85
N PRO A 143 -7.79 -26.67 -7.63
CA PRO A 143 -6.71 -26.14 -6.80
C PRO A 143 -5.78 -27.23 -6.26
N ARG A 144 -6.16 -28.51 -6.41
CA ARG A 144 -5.31 -29.69 -6.16
C ARG A 144 -4.29 -29.93 -7.27
N ARG A 145 -4.51 -29.37 -8.46
CA ARG A 145 -3.66 -29.51 -9.65
C ARG A 145 -2.94 -28.21 -10.00
N ARG A 146 -3.62 -27.08 -9.80
CA ARG A 146 -3.14 -25.74 -10.11
C ARG A 146 -3.29 -24.84 -8.90
N THR A 147 -2.19 -24.48 -8.28
CA THR A 147 -2.22 -23.52 -7.17
C THR A 147 -2.20 -22.08 -7.69
N PHE A 148 -2.68 -21.15 -6.88
CA PHE A 148 -2.63 -19.71 -7.14
C PHE A 148 -1.98 -19.02 -5.95
N ASP A 149 -1.29 -17.93 -6.23
CA ASP A 149 -0.57 -17.14 -5.23
C ASP A 149 -1.43 -15.93 -4.79
N LEU A 150 -2.26 -15.44 -5.71
CA LEU A 150 -3.16 -14.30 -5.51
C LEU A 150 -4.53 -14.59 -6.16
N LEU A 151 -5.61 -14.31 -5.43
CA LEU A 151 -6.97 -14.23 -5.94
C LEU A 151 -7.40 -12.76 -5.93
N VAL A 152 -7.88 -12.27 -7.06
CA VAL A 152 -8.43 -10.93 -7.19
C VAL A 152 -9.90 -10.94 -7.62
N ALA A 153 -10.63 -9.90 -7.22
CA ALA A 153 -11.99 -9.65 -7.70
C ALA A 153 -12.33 -8.16 -7.58
N SER A 154 -13.18 -7.64 -8.48
CA SER A 154 -13.63 -6.24 -8.43
C SER A 154 -15.13 -6.14 -8.62
N ASP A 155 -15.82 -5.45 -7.71
CA ASP A 155 -17.28 -5.24 -7.71
C ASP A 155 -18.10 -6.54 -7.87
N VAL A 156 -17.70 -7.61 -7.19
CA VAL A 156 -18.42 -8.90 -7.18
C VAL A 156 -19.45 -9.02 -6.04
N CYS A 157 -19.47 -8.05 -5.12
CA CYS A 157 -20.32 -8.05 -3.91
C CYS A 157 -21.61 -7.23 -4.11
N TYR A 158 -22.37 -7.50 -5.17
CA TYR A 158 -23.57 -6.73 -5.53
C TYR A 158 -24.88 -7.52 -5.48
N ASN A 159 -24.83 -8.86 -5.45
CA ASN A 159 -26.01 -9.72 -5.38
C ASN A 159 -25.91 -10.67 -4.18
N GLU A 160 -26.76 -10.45 -3.17
CA GLU A 160 -26.74 -11.22 -1.92
C GLU A 160 -27.00 -12.72 -2.11
N ASP A 161 -27.76 -13.10 -3.15
CA ASP A 161 -28.05 -14.50 -3.49
C ASP A 161 -26.77 -15.25 -3.90
N CYS A 162 -25.74 -14.53 -4.34
CA CYS A 162 -24.47 -15.09 -4.78
C CYS A 162 -23.41 -15.13 -3.68
N PHE A 163 -23.64 -14.54 -2.50
CA PHE A 163 -22.58 -14.37 -1.50
C PHE A 163 -22.08 -15.70 -0.94
N ASP A 164 -22.97 -16.64 -0.67
CA ASP A 164 -22.58 -17.92 -0.08
C ASP A 164 -21.78 -18.77 -1.07
N VAL A 165 -22.17 -18.76 -2.36
CA VAL A 165 -21.44 -19.48 -3.42
C VAL A 165 -20.11 -18.81 -3.78
N LEU A 166 -20.03 -17.48 -3.76
CA LEU A 166 -18.78 -16.73 -3.92
C LEU A 166 -17.83 -17.03 -2.75
N LEU A 167 -18.32 -16.96 -1.51
CA LEU A 167 -17.53 -17.22 -0.31
C LEU A 167 -17.05 -18.68 -0.26
N ALA A 168 -17.89 -19.65 -0.63
CA ALA A 168 -17.50 -21.06 -0.73
C ALA A 168 -16.33 -21.24 -1.72
N THR A 169 -16.38 -20.58 -2.88
CA THR A 169 -15.31 -20.60 -3.89
C THR A 169 -14.01 -20.04 -3.31
N VAL A 170 -14.05 -18.88 -2.66
CA VAL A 170 -12.88 -18.26 -2.01
C VAL A 170 -12.29 -19.18 -0.94
N LEU A 171 -13.14 -19.80 -0.11
CA LEU A 171 -12.71 -20.70 0.95
C LEU A 171 -12.04 -21.98 0.43
N GLU A 172 -12.51 -22.52 -0.70
CA GLU A 172 -11.92 -23.69 -1.35
C GLU A 172 -10.49 -23.40 -1.83
N TYR A 173 -10.26 -22.29 -2.52
CA TYR A 173 -8.91 -21.89 -2.94
C TYR A 173 -7.99 -21.57 -1.74
N LEU A 174 -8.50 -20.90 -0.70
CA LEU A 174 -7.77 -20.66 0.55
C LEU A 174 -7.48 -21.95 1.33
N ALA A 175 -8.26 -23.02 1.13
CA ALA A 175 -8.01 -24.33 1.73
C ALA A 175 -6.86 -25.05 1.05
N ALA A 176 -6.73 -24.90 -0.27
CA ALA A 176 -5.67 -25.53 -1.05
C ALA A 176 -4.31 -24.80 -0.91
N ASN A 177 -4.33 -23.48 -0.72
CA ASN A 177 -3.13 -22.71 -0.45
C ASN A 177 -3.36 -21.69 0.67
N HIS A 178 -2.95 -22.04 1.89
CA HIS A 178 -3.04 -21.16 3.06
C HIS A 178 -2.20 -19.88 2.98
N ARG A 179 -1.27 -19.79 2.01
CA ARG A 179 -0.48 -18.58 1.75
C ARG A 179 -1.05 -17.71 0.65
N MET A 180 -2.10 -18.16 -0.04
CA MET A 180 -2.76 -17.38 -1.08
C MET A 180 -3.34 -16.11 -0.49
N GLN A 181 -3.10 -14.99 -1.16
CA GLN A 181 -3.69 -13.72 -0.80
C GLN A 181 -5.01 -13.54 -1.54
N VAL A 182 -6.00 -12.93 -0.89
CA VAL A 182 -7.26 -12.54 -1.53
C VAL A 182 -7.34 -11.02 -1.47
N VAL A 183 -7.48 -10.35 -2.61
CA VAL A 183 -7.57 -8.89 -2.67
C VAL A 183 -8.77 -8.49 -3.51
N MET A 184 -9.67 -7.71 -2.93
CA MET A 184 -10.93 -7.33 -3.56
C MET A 184 -11.09 -5.82 -3.60
N ALA A 185 -11.55 -5.29 -4.73
CA ALA A 185 -12.07 -3.92 -4.79
C ALA A 185 -13.58 -3.93 -4.51
N ILE A 186 -13.96 -3.29 -3.40
CA ILE A 186 -15.30 -3.37 -2.85
C ILE A 186 -15.88 -1.95 -2.76
N PRO A 187 -16.92 -1.60 -3.54
CA PRO A 187 -17.67 -0.37 -3.35
C PRO A 187 -18.35 -0.36 -1.97
N ASP A 188 -18.39 0.80 -1.33
CA ASP A 188 -19.00 0.98 -0.01
C ASP A 188 -20.53 1.02 -0.12
N ARG A 189 -21.13 -0.18 -0.13
CA ARG A 189 -22.58 -0.42 -0.23
C ARG A 189 -23.05 -1.32 0.92
N GLU A 190 -24.35 -1.47 1.10
CA GLU A 190 -24.91 -2.37 2.12
C GLU A 190 -24.59 -3.83 1.83
N GLU A 191 -24.68 -4.22 0.57
CA GLU A 191 -24.38 -5.54 0.01
C GLU A 191 -22.92 -5.93 0.29
N SER A 192 -21.99 -5.01 0.02
CA SER A 192 -20.57 -5.17 0.35
C SER A 192 -20.31 -5.41 1.83
N ARG A 193 -21.04 -4.70 2.70
CA ARG A 193 -20.95 -4.87 4.15
C ARG A 193 -21.49 -6.22 4.58
N ALA A 194 -22.61 -6.65 4.02
CA ALA A 194 -23.19 -7.97 4.25
C ALA A 194 -22.25 -9.09 3.81
N PHE A 195 -21.59 -9.00 2.65
CA PHE A 195 -20.60 -9.98 2.21
C PHE A 195 -19.42 -10.08 3.19
N LEU A 196 -18.82 -8.95 3.59
CA LEU A 196 -17.71 -8.95 4.56
C LEU A 196 -18.13 -9.52 5.93
N ALA A 197 -19.37 -9.26 6.37
CA ALA A 197 -19.90 -9.85 7.60
C ALA A 197 -20.00 -11.38 7.49
N ARG A 198 -20.48 -11.91 6.35
CA ARG A 198 -20.50 -13.36 6.07
C ARG A 198 -19.08 -13.94 6.02
N ALA A 199 -18.14 -13.24 5.38
CA ALA A 199 -16.74 -13.66 5.34
C ALA A 199 -16.14 -13.78 6.76
N VAL A 200 -16.39 -12.80 7.64
CA VAL A 200 -15.97 -12.85 9.04
C VAL A 200 -16.63 -14.01 9.78
N ALA A 201 -17.94 -14.22 9.60
CA ALA A 201 -18.66 -15.34 10.19
C ALA A 201 -18.12 -16.70 9.75
N ALA A 202 -17.56 -16.79 8.53
CA ALA A 202 -16.90 -17.98 8.01
C ALA A 202 -15.41 -18.11 8.41
N GLY A 203 -14.93 -17.29 9.35
CA GLY A 203 -13.57 -17.37 9.88
C GLY A 203 -12.52 -16.67 9.00
N LEU A 204 -12.91 -15.71 8.17
CA LEU A 204 -11.97 -14.83 7.47
C LEU A 204 -11.73 -13.55 8.27
N ALA A 205 -10.53 -12.99 8.12
CA ALA A 205 -10.20 -11.63 8.55
C ALA A 205 -10.07 -10.75 7.31
N PHE A 206 -10.26 -9.45 7.50
CA PHE A 206 -10.01 -8.48 6.44
C PHE A 206 -9.34 -7.20 6.93
N ARG A 207 -8.60 -6.55 6.02
CA ARG A 207 -7.99 -5.24 6.22
C ARG A 207 -8.20 -4.39 4.97
N PHE A 208 -8.62 -3.15 5.16
CA PHE A 208 -8.59 -2.15 4.10
C PHE A 208 -7.15 -1.68 3.87
N VAL A 209 -6.69 -1.79 2.63
CA VAL A 209 -5.35 -1.36 2.18
C VAL A 209 -5.39 0.08 1.71
N ARG A 210 -6.46 0.43 0.98
CA ARG A 210 -6.68 1.79 0.46
C ARG A 210 -8.16 2.07 0.36
N ARG A 211 -8.55 3.30 0.70
CA ARG A 211 -9.92 3.81 0.54
C ARG A 211 -9.90 5.00 -0.41
N PHE A 212 -10.76 4.93 -1.42
CA PHE A 212 -11.06 6.01 -2.34
C PHE A 212 -12.39 6.63 -1.91
N PRO A 213 -12.39 7.86 -1.37
CA PRO A 213 -13.61 8.52 -0.95
C PRO A 213 -14.51 8.83 -2.14
N ALA A 214 -15.81 8.95 -1.89
CA ALA A 214 -16.77 9.36 -2.91
C ALA A 214 -16.44 10.76 -3.44
N ARG A 215 -16.56 10.92 -4.76
CA ARG A 215 -16.31 12.16 -5.51
C ARG A 215 -17.23 12.21 -6.76
N PRO A 216 -17.36 13.33 -7.47
CA PRO A 216 -18.33 13.44 -8.56
C PRO A 216 -18.23 12.36 -9.66
N ASP A 217 -17.03 11.89 -9.96
CA ASP A 217 -16.72 10.81 -10.91
C ASP A 217 -16.73 9.40 -10.28
N LEU A 218 -16.81 9.32 -8.95
CA LEU A 218 -16.86 8.08 -8.16
C LEU A 218 -17.94 8.24 -7.07
N PRO A 219 -19.24 8.08 -7.39
CA PRO A 219 -20.33 8.43 -6.48
C PRO A 219 -20.40 7.54 -5.24
N THR A 220 -19.81 6.34 -5.32
CA THR A 220 -19.68 5.40 -4.20
C THR A 220 -18.21 5.22 -3.87
N ALA A 221 -17.83 5.44 -2.62
CA ALA A 221 -16.47 5.19 -2.17
C ALA A 221 -16.06 3.75 -2.48
N VAL A 222 -14.80 3.50 -2.82
CA VAL A 222 -14.27 2.16 -3.10
C VAL A 222 -13.16 1.85 -2.13
N SER A 223 -13.14 0.64 -1.58
CA SER A 223 -12.05 0.17 -0.73
C SER A 223 -11.37 -1.04 -1.35
N ILE A 224 -10.04 -1.00 -1.43
CA ILE A 224 -9.22 -2.18 -1.71
C ILE A 224 -9.03 -2.91 -0.39
N CYS A 225 -9.48 -4.16 -0.36
CA CYS A 225 -9.57 -4.96 0.85
C CYS A 225 -8.76 -6.25 0.66
N GLN A 226 -7.88 -6.55 1.61
CA GLN A 226 -7.21 -7.84 1.70
C GLN A 226 -8.01 -8.75 2.63
N LEU A 227 -8.35 -9.95 2.17
CA LEU A 227 -8.97 -11.01 2.96
C LEU A 227 -7.97 -12.14 3.21
N CYS A 228 -8.05 -12.76 4.38
CA CYS A 228 -7.23 -13.92 4.75
C CYS A 228 -8.02 -14.85 5.67
N ARG A 229 -7.49 -16.05 5.92
CA ARG A 229 -7.98 -16.87 7.04
C ARG A 229 -7.62 -16.24 8.37
N TRP A 230 -8.56 -16.24 9.31
CA TRP A 230 -8.30 -15.87 10.69
C TRP A 230 -7.33 -16.86 11.34
N ALA A 231 -6.30 -16.34 12.01
CA ALA A 231 -5.30 -17.14 12.71
C ALA A 231 -5.54 -17.22 14.23
N GLY A 232 -6.67 -16.70 14.73
CA GLY A 232 -7.06 -16.78 16.15
C GLY A 232 -7.93 -18.01 16.45
N PRO A 233 -8.31 -18.23 17.73
CA PRO A 233 -9.17 -19.35 18.11
C PRO A 233 -10.54 -19.27 17.41
N ASP A 234 -11.13 -20.44 17.16
CA ASP A 234 -12.41 -20.63 16.48
C ASP A 234 -13.51 -19.75 17.12
N PRO A 235 -14.26 -18.93 16.35
CA PRO A 235 -15.39 -18.17 16.86
C PRO A 235 -16.57 -19.05 17.35
N GLY A 236 -16.46 -20.38 17.26
CA GLY A 236 -17.43 -21.34 17.78
C GLY A 236 -17.62 -21.31 19.31
N GLY A 237 -18.61 -20.54 19.77
CA GLY A 237 -19.26 -20.75 21.06
C GLY A 237 -19.60 -19.49 21.83
N GLY A 238 -20.66 -18.77 21.43
CA GLY A 238 -21.47 -17.86 22.27
C GLY A 238 -20.79 -16.66 22.95
N ASN A 239 -19.47 -16.56 22.94
CA ASN A 239 -18.67 -15.47 23.50
C ASN A 239 -17.99 -14.72 22.35
N ALA A 240 -17.91 -13.39 22.51
CA ALA A 240 -17.34 -12.46 21.54
C ALA A 240 -16.00 -12.96 20.95
N PRO A 241 -15.71 -12.67 19.67
CA PRO A 241 -14.49 -13.12 19.01
C PRO A 241 -13.27 -12.71 19.83
N VAL A 242 -12.51 -13.69 20.31
CA VAL A 242 -11.22 -13.47 20.97
C VAL A 242 -10.26 -12.98 19.87
N PRO A 243 -9.67 -11.79 19.97
CA PRO A 243 -8.73 -11.30 18.96
C PRO A 243 -7.58 -12.30 18.78
N GLY A 244 -7.26 -12.65 17.53
CA GLY A 244 -6.06 -13.40 17.19
C GLY A 244 -4.79 -12.64 17.57
N PRO A 245 -3.60 -13.24 17.44
CA PRO A 245 -2.35 -12.58 17.81
C PRO A 245 -2.24 -11.22 17.10
N GLN A 246 -2.07 -10.15 17.88
CA GLN A 246 -1.92 -8.80 17.33
C GLN A 246 -0.68 -8.77 16.43
N ARG A 247 -0.88 -8.31 15.20
CA ARG A 247 0.22 -7.96 14.28
C ARG A 247 0.24 -6.46 14.08
N ILE A 248 1.33 -5.81 14.43
CA ILE A 248 1.49 -4.36 14.37
C ILE A 248 2.68 -4.02 13.46
N LEU A 249 2.43 -3.23 12.41
CA LEU A 249 3.47 -2.69 11.56
C LEU A 249 3.81 -1.27 12.02
N PHE A 250 5.06 -1.04 12.38
CA PHE A 250 5.61 0.27 12.65
C PHE A 250 6.38 0.76 11.42
N ALA A 251 5.77 1.65 10.64
CA ALA A 251 6.40 2.30 9.50
C ALA A 251 6.93 3.67 9.92
N CYS A 252 8.22 3.90 9.78
CA CYS A 252 8.87 5.11 10.26
C CYS A 252 9.53 5.89 9.13
N ASP A 253 9.31 7.19 9.07
CA ASP A 253 10.30 8.08 8.45
C ASP A 253 11.59 8.09 9.27
N PHE A 254 12.70 8.40 8.62
CA PHE A 254 14.01 8.42 9.24
C PHE A 254 14.38 9.82 9.75
N ASP A 255 14.64 10.74 8.83
CA ASP A 255 15.02 12.12 9.13
C ASP A 255 13.93 12.83 9.93
N TRP A 256 14.34 13.64 10.92
CA TRP A 256 13.44 14.34 11.86
C TRP A 256 12.38 13.50 12.58
N SER A 257 12.40 12.17 12.44
CA SER A 257 11.38 11.27 12.98
C SER A 257 12.00 10.19 13.87
N LEU A 258 12.92 9.38 13.34
CA LEU A 258 13.74 8.45 14.13
C LEU A 258 14.99 9.14 14.67
N VAL A 259 15.65 9.93 13.83
CA VAL A 259 16.83 10.73 14.19
C VAL A 259 16.44 12.20 14.39
N GLU A 260 17.25 12.94 15.14
CA GLU A 260 16.97 14.33 15.52
C GLU A 260 17.51 15.37 14.52
N GLU A 261 17.75 14.95 13.28
CA GLU A 261 18.31 15.79 12.23
C GLU A 261 17.78 15.37 10.85
N ASN A 262 18.00 16.23 9.86
CA ASN A 262 17.97 15.82 8.47
C ASN A 262 19.36 15.31 8.08
N SER A 263 19.49 14.00 7.90
CA SER A 263 20.79 13.34 7.65
C SER A 263 21.49 13.86 6.40
N ASP A 264 20.74 14.17 5.35
CA ASP A 264 21.24 14.76 4.11
C ASP A 264 22.00 16.08 4.38
N THR A 265 21.33 17.04 5.01
CA THR A 265 21.91 18.36 5.33
C THR A 265 22.99 18.28 6.40
N PHE A 266 22.83 17.40 7.40
CA PHE A 266 23.80 17.19 8.47
C PHE A 266 25.13 16.69 7.91
N VAL A 267 25.10 15.63 7.09
CA VAL A 267 26.31 15.04 6.52
C VAL A 267 27.02 16.04 5.61
N LEU A 268 26.31 16.77 4.75
CA LEU A 268 26.91 17.78 3.87
C LEU A 268 27.58 18.91 4.65
N ARG A 269 27.03 19.32 5.80
CA ARG A 269 27.66 20.31 6.69
C ARG A 269 28.94 19.76 7.32
N GLU A 270 28.86 18.55 7.87
CA GLU A 270 29.98 17.90 8.54
C GLU A 270 31.19 17.65 7.63
N VAL A 271 30.95 17.36 6.34
CA VAL A 271 32.03 17.16 5.36
C VAL A 271 32.42 18.45 4.62
N GLY A 272 31.90 19.61 5.02
CA GLY A 272 32.27 20.91 4.46
C GLY A 272 31.69 21.22 3.07
N ALA A 273 30.70 20.45 2.61
CA ALA A 273 30.10 20.59 1.28
C ALA A 273 28.90 21.55 1.24
N TRP A 274 28.46 22.08 2.38
CA TRP A 274 27.30 22.96 2.48
C TRP A 274 27.33 24.19 1.54
N PRO A 275 28.44 24.94 1.41
CA PRO A 275 28.49 26.09 0.49
C PRO A 275 28.30 25.70 -0.99
N ALA A 276 28.79 24.53 -1.39
CA ALA A 276 28.57 24.00 -2.74
C ALA A 276 27.11 23.58 -2.93
N PHE A 277 26.53 22.94 -1.92
CA PHE A 277 25.11 22.56 -1.92
C PHE A 277 24.19 23.78 -2.07
N GLU A 278 24.39 24.86 -1.31
CA GLU A 278 23.58 26.09 -1.42
C GLU A 278 23.66 26.70 -2.83
N ARG A 279 24.85 26.69 -3.44
CA ARG A 279 25.06 27.16 -4.82
C ARG A 279 24.32 26.31 -5.84
N LEU A 280 24.28 24.99 -5.65
CA LEU A 280 23.54 24.06 -6.52
C LEU A 280 22.03 24.17 -6.29
N GLN A 281 21.60 24.37 -5.05
CA GLN A 281 20.19 24.52 -4.69
C GLN A 281 19.56 25.74 -5.37
N ALA A 282 20.32 26.84 -5.49
CA ALA A 282 19.90 28.04 -6.20
C ALA A 282 19.58 27.81 -7.70
N GLN A 283 19.97 26.66 -8.27
CA GLN A 283 19.68 26.28 -9.65
C GLN A 283 18.33 25.55 -9.81
N GLY A 284 17.62 25.27 -8.71
CA GLY A 284 16.26 24.69 -8.75
C GLY A 284 16.22 23.18 -9.02
N LEU A 285 17.31 22.45 -8.74
CA LEU A 285 17.33 21.00 -8.88
C LEU A 285 16.35 20.31 -7.91
N PRO A 286 15.66 19.22 -8.33
CA PRO A 286 14.90 18.37 -7.42
C PRO A 286 15.79 17.83 -6.29
N TRP A 287 15.24 17.66 -5.07
CA TRP A 287 16.01 17.32 -3.86
C TRP A 287 16.97 16.14 -4.06
N THR A 288 16.53 15.02 -4.63
CA THR A 288 17.40 13.84 -4.83
C THR A 288 18.55 14.11 -5.80
N ALA A 289 18.32 14.85 -6.88
CA ALA A 289 19.37 15.25 -7.83
C ALA A 289 20.33 16.27 -7.20
N LEU A 290 19.79 17.18 -6.39
CA LEU A 290 20.57 18.13 -5.61
C LEU A 290 21.47 17.42 -4.59
N MET A 291 20.98 16.36 -3.93
CA MET A 291 21.76 15.54 -3.01
C MET A 291 22.88 14.76 -3.72
N ASP A 292 22.61 14.15 -4.87
CA ASP A 292 23.64 13.50 -5.71
C ASP A 292 24.75 14.49 -6.10
N ALA A 293 24.36 15.68 -6.58
CA ALA A 293 25.31 16.73 -6.96
C ALA A 293 26.08 17.29 -5.75
N GLY A 294 25.43 17.44 -4.60
CA GLY A 294 26.05 17.90 -3.37
C GLY A 294 27.13 16.93 -2.85
N LEU A 295 26.88 15.63 -2.93
CA LEU A 295 27.86 14.60 -2.56
C LEU A 295 29.01 14.49 -3.57
N ALA A 296 28.73 14.69 -4.86
CA ALA A 296 29.79 14.84 -5.86
C ALA A 296 30.68 16.07 -5.58
N ALA A 297 30.07 17.20 -5.20
CA ALA A 297 30.80 18.41 -4.80
C ALA A 297 31.58 18.22 -3.49
N ALA A 298 31.07 17.40 -2.55
CA ALA A 298 31.82 17.06 -1.34
C ALA A 298 33.16 16.38 -1.68
N ALA A 299 33.15 15.43 -2.62
CA ALA A 299 34.36 14.76 -3.07
C ALA A 299 35.28 15.71 -3.88
N ALA A 300 34.70 16.48 -4.81
CA ALA A 300 35.47 17.29 -5.76
C ALA A 300 36.01 18.61 -5.17
N GLU A 301 35.22 19.30 -4.35
CA GLU A 301 35.53 20.64 -3.84
C GLU A 301 36.04 20.60 -2.39
N ALA A 302 35.39 19.80 -1.52
CA ALA A 302 35.78 19.67 -0.11
C ALA A 302 36.80 18.54 0.13
N SER A 303 37.18 17.79 -0.92
CA SER A 303 38.09 16.63 -0.82
C SER A 303 37.65 15.58 0.19
N ALA A 304 36.34 15.47 0.46
CA ALA A 304 35.78 14.52 1.40
C ALA A 304 35.96 13.09 0.88
N LYS A 305 36.52 12.21 1.73
CA LYS A 305 36.69 10.79 1.40
C LYS A 305 35.46 9.99 1.84
N PRO A 306 35.26 8.78 1.30
CA PRO A 306 34.19 7.90 1.76
C PRO A 306 34.15 7.72 3.29
N ALA A 307 35.32 7.60 3.93
CA ALA A 307 35.43 7.47 5.38
C ALA A 307 34.91 8.70 6.14
N ASP A 308 35.07 9.91 5.59
CA ASP A 308 34.62 11.15 6.21
C ASP A 308 33.10 11.25 6.18
N VAL A 309 32.49 10.86 5.04
CA VAL A 309 31.03 10.79 4.88
C VAL A 309 30.43 9.78 5.86
N LEU A 310 30.98 8.55 5.93
CA LEU A 310 30.50 7.54 6.86
C LEU A 310 30.70 7.98 8.32
N ALA A 311 31.82 8.63 8.65
CA ALA A 311 32.05 9.18 9.98
C ALA A 311 31.05 10.29 10.34
N ALA A 312 30.66 11.12 9.38
CA ALA A 312 29.59 12.11 9.57
C ALA A 312 28.24 11.43 9.82
N CYS A 313 27.88 10.39 9.06
CA CYS A 313 26.67 9.60 9.32
C CYS A 313 26.64 9.07 10.77
N ARG A 314 27.76 8.51 11.28
CA ARG A 314 27.84 8.00 12.67
C ARG A 314 27.61 9.08 13.74
N ARG A 315 27.76 10.37 13.40
CA ARG A 315 27.54 11.50 14.31
C ARG A 315 26.12 12.06 14.24
N VAL A 316 25.29 11.61 13.29
CA VAL A 316 23.88 12.02 13.21
C VAL A 316 23.20 11.74 14.56
N PRO A 317 22.62 12.76 15.21
CA PRO A 317 22.02 12.58 16.54
C PRO A 317 20.85 11.61 16.52
N PHE A 318 20.96 10.52 17.29
CA PHE A 318 19.90 9.54 17.47
C PHE A 318 19.59 9.39 18.96
N HIS A 319 18.45 9.92 19.40
CA HIS A 319 18.11 10.00 20.83
C HIS A 319 18.05 8.62 21.51
N ALA A 320 18.72 8.47 22.65
CA ALA A 320 18.88 7.18 23.34
C ALA A 320 17.55 6.50 23.72
N ALA A 321 16.53 7.28 24.10
CA ALA A 321 15.20 6.75 24.39
C ALA A 321 14.53 6.14 23.14
N MET A 322 14.68 6.77 21.98
CA MET A 322 14.16 6.26 20.71
C MET A 322 14.91 4.98 20.31
N GLN A 323 16.24 4.96 20.40
CA GLN A 323 17.02 3.73 20.17
C GLN A 323 16.54 2.57 21.06
N LYS A 324 16.30 2.82 22.35
CA LYS A 324 15.76 1.81 23.28
C LYS A 324 14.36 1.35 22.87
N ALA A 325 13.49 2.26 22.44
CA ALA A 325 12.15 1.92 21.97
C ALA A 325 12.21 1.03 20.72
N VAL A 326 13.00 1.41 19.70
CA VAL A 326 13.20 0.61 18.48
C VAL A 326 13.65 -0.81 18.80
N ARG A 327 14.68 -0.99 19.66
CA ARG A 327 15.14 -2.35 20.07
C ARG A 327 14.03 -3.18 20.71
N ARG A 328 13.27 -2.56 21.61
CA ARG A 328 12.21 -3.26 22.36
C ARG A 328 11.02 -3.60 21.47
N VAL A 329 10.61 -2.70 20.59
CA VAL A 329 9.53 -2.93 19.63
C VAL A 329 9.92 -4.03 18.63
N ALA A 330 11.14 -4.01 18.10
CA ALA A 330 11.63 -5.05 17.19
C ALA A 330 11.67 -6.45 17.83
N ALA A 331 11.94 -6.51 19.14
CA ALA A 331 11.95 -7.77 19.89
C ALA A 331 10.55 -8.21 20.37
N ALA A 332 9.51 -7.39 20.20
CA ALA A 332 8.17 -7.69 20.68
C ALA A 332 7.44 -8.66 19.73
N PRO A 333 6.82 -9.73 20.25
CA PRO A 333 6.03 -10.64 19.42
C PRO A 333 4.94 -9.90 18.64
N GLY A 334 4.82 -10.21 17.34
CA GLY A 334 3.80 -9.62 16.48
C GLY A 334 4.09 -8.18 16.01
N CYS A 335 5.20 -7.57 16.44
CA CYS A 335 5.62 -6.25 15.97
C CYS A 335 6.66 -6.37 14.85
N GLU A 336 6.54 -5.52 13.84
CA GLU A 336 7.53 -5.39 12.76
C GLU A 336 7.84 -3.92 12.52
N LEU A 337 9.11 -3.59 12.28
CA LEU A 337 9.59 -2.24 12.02
C LEU A 337 10.13 -2.13 10.59
N VAL A 338 9.70 -1.09 9.88
CA VAL A 338 10.17 -0.76 8.53
C VAL A 338 10.47 0.73 8.43
N ILE A 339 11.38 1.11 7.53
CA ILE A 339 11.69 2.51 7.25
C ILE A 339 11.18 2.89 5.87
N LEU A 340 10.45 4.01 5.78
CA LEU A 340 9.97 4.64 4.55
C LEU A 340 10.51 6.08 4.51
N SER A 341 11.62 6.33 3.80
CA SER A 341 12.31 7.63 3.92
C SER A 341 12.93 8.15 2.62
N ASP A 342 12.92 9.46 2.46
CA ASP A 342 13.50 10.20 1.33
C ASP A 342 15.02 10.44 1.46
N ALA A 343 15.67 9.93 2.51
CA ALA A 343 17.12 9.91 2.64
C ALA A 343 17.76 8.93 1.62
N ASN A 344 18.88 8.30 1.98
CA ASN A 344 19.50 7.27 1.14
C ASN A 344 19.99 6.05 1.92
N SER A 345 20.13 4.92 1.23
CA SER A 345 20.44 3.62 1.83
C SER A 345 21.78 3.57 2.56
N VAL A 346 22.80 4.30 2.10
CA VAL A 346 24.11 4.35 2.77
C VAL A 346 24.03 5.12 4.09
N PHE A 347 23.36 6.27 4.10
CA PHE A 347 23.21 7.07 5.32
C PHE A 347 22.42 6.32 6.39
N ILE A 348 21.24 5.80 6.02
CA ILE A 348 20.40 5.04 6.95
C ILE A 348 21.17 3.82 7.48
N ALA A 349 21.81 3.03 6.61
CA ALA A 349 22.55 1.84 7.04
C ALA A 349 23.68 2.18 8.02
N GLU A 350 24.46 3.22 7.74
CA GLU A 350 25.60 3.60 8.59
C GLU A 350 25.15 4.13 9.96
N VAL A 351 24.12 4.99 10.00
CA VAL A 351 23.56 5.50 11.27
C VAL A 351 22.98 4.35 12.10
N LEU A 352 22.21 3.45 11.48
CA LEU A 352 21.63 2.29 12.17
C LEU A 352 22.69 1.31 12.66
N ALA A 353 23.76 1.07 11.88
CA ALA A 353 24.87 0.24 12.28
C ALA A 353 25.60 0.82 13.49
N ALA A 354 25.88 2.13 13.49
CA ALA A 354 26.50 2.83 14.61
C ALA A 354 25.67 2.75 15.90
N ALA A 355 24.34 2.77 15.78
CA ALA A 355 23.41 2.63 16.91
C ALA A 355 23.15 1.16 17.33
N GLY A 356 23.65 0.19 16.57
CA GLY A 356 23.37 -1.24 16.77
C GLY A 356 21.91 -1.61 16.51
N LEU A 357 21.25 -0.97 15.54
CA LEU A 357 19.82 -1.07 15.25
C LEU A 357 19.49 -1.61 13.85
N ALA A 358 20.49 -1.87 13.00
CA ALA A 358 20.25 -2.33 11.63
C ALA A 358 19.37 -3.59 11.58
N HIS A 359 19.56 -4.52 12.52
CA HIS A 359 18.79 -5.77 12.61
C HIS A 359 17.35 -5.57 13.14
N CYS A 360 17.00 -4.38 13.65
CA CYS A 360 15.68 -4.10 14.19
C CYS A 360 14.64 -3.83 13.09
N PHE A 361 15.07 -3.52 11.86
CA PHE A 361 14.19 -3.20 10.75
C PHE A 361 14.19 -4.33 9.74
N SER A 362 13.00 -4.84 9.39
CA SER A 362 12.86 -5.92 8.41
C SER A 362 13.12 -5.42 6.99
N GLN A 363 12.77 -4.16 6.71
CA GLN A 363 12.90 -3.54 5.39
C GLN A 363 13.20 -2.03 5.51
N VAL A 364 13.97 -1.51 4.55
CA VAL A 364 14.28 -0.09 4.40
C VAL A 364 13.97 0.31 2.95
N HIS A 365 12.97 1.16 2.76
CA HIS A 365 12.57 1.69 1.47
C HIS A 365 12.97 3.16 1.37
N THR A 366 14.03 3.41 0.60
CA THR A 366 14.65 4.72 0.46
C THR A 366 15.37 4.84 -0.90
N ASN A 367 15.93 6.02 -1.19
CA ASN A 367 16.75 6.22 -2.38
C ASN A 367 18.04 5.40 -2.30
N GLN A 368 18.53 4.90 -3.43
CA GLN A 368 19.74 4.07 -3.46
C GLN A 368 20.99 4.94 -3.35
N GLY A 369 21.83 4.68 -2.35
CA GLY A 369 23.20 5.18 -2.25
C GLY A 369 24.18 4.17 -2.84
N ILE A 370 24.97 4.57 -3.85
CA ILE A 370 25.92 3.71 -4.56
C ILE A 370 27.28 4.41 -4.58
N TRP A 371 28.34 3.70 -4.18
CA TRP A 371 29.71 4.21 -4.31
C TRP A 371 30.21 3.98 -5.73
N GLU A 372 30.51 5.07 -6.45
CA GLU A 372 31.11 5.06 -7.79
C GLU A 372 32.41 5.85 -7.72
N GLU A 373 33.55 5.21 -7.98
CA GLU A 373 34.88 5.86 -8.04
C GLU A 373 35.21 6.72 -6.78
N GLY A 374 34.76 6.29 -5.60
CA GLY A 374 34.98 7.01 -4.34
C GLY A 374 33.99 8.15 -4.06
N VAL A 375 33.00 8.35 -4.93
CA VAL A 375 31.91 9.31 -4.76
C VAL A 375 30.61 8.57 -4.41
N LEU A 376 29.88 9.06 -3.41
CA LEU A 376 28.56 8.53 -3.10
C LEU A 376 27.53 9.15 -4.05
N ARG A 377 26.91 8.30 -4.87
CA ARG A 377 25.84 8.68 -5.79
C ARG A 377 24.50 8.31 -5.22
N VAL A 378 23.51 9.16 -5.45
CA VAL A 378 22.12 8.95 -5.00
C VAL A 378 21.23 8.75 -6.21
N ARG A 379 20.46 7.67 -6.20
CA ARG A 379 19.47 7.34 -7.24
C ARG A 379 18.07 7.23 -6.61
N PRO A 380 17.03 7.79 -7.23
CA PRO A 380 15.65 7.67 -6.76
C PRO A 380 15.24 6.23 -6.45
N HIS A 381 14.40 6.03 -5.43
CA HIS A 381 13.79 4.73 -5.14
C HIS A 381 12.89 4.27 -6.28
N GLN A 382 12.08 5.19 -6.82
CA GLN A 382 11.24 4.96 -8.00
C GLN A 382 11.95 5.48 -9.25
N PRO A 383 11.98 4.69 -10.34
CA PRO A 383 12.59 5.10 -11.61
C PRO A 383 11.99 6.42 -12.12
N SER A 384 12.85 7.34 -12.57
CA SER A 384 12.41 8.68 -13.01
C SER A 384 11.69 8.69 -14.36
N ASP A 385 11.86 7.63 -15.16
CA ASP A 385 11.17 7.41 -16.43
C ASP A 385 9.73 6.91 -16.25
N THR A 386 9.38 6.42 -15.05
CA THR A 386 8.05 5.94 -14.71
C THR A 386 7.53 6.68 -13.46
N PRO A 387 7.06 7.94 -13.60
CA PRO A 387 6.52 8.69 -12.49
C PRO A 387 5.34 7.96 -11.83
N HIS A 388 5.31 7.96 -10.50
CA HIS A 388 4.28 7.24 -9.74
C HIS A 388 2.89 7.91 -9.70
N GLY A 389 2.76 9.11 -10.27
CA GLY A 389 1.48 9.83 -10.41
C GLY A 389 0.88 10.40 -9.11
N CYS A 390 1.56 10.31 -7.97
CA CYS A 390 1.04 10.83 -6.71
C CYS A 390 1.30 12.34 -6.57
N PRO A 391 0.26 13.17 -6.37
CA PRO A 391 0.44 14.63 -6.22
C PRO A 391 1.02 15.06 -4.87
N ASN A 392 1.10 14.14 -3.89
CA ASN A 392 1.53 14.43 -2.53
C ASN A 392 3.00 14.07 -2.24
N CYS A 393 3.67 13.41 -3.18
CA CYS A 393 5.04 12.91 -3.00
C CYS A 393 5.96 13.46 -4.08
N ALA A 394 7.23 13.61 -3.74
CA ALA A 394 8.27 13.90 -4.71
C ALA A 394 8.43 12.70 -5.66
N ALA A 395 8.94 12.95 -6.87
CA ALA A 395 9.04 11.94 -7.93
C ALA A 395 9.91 10.73 -7.54
N ASN A 396 10.79 10.87 -6.54
CA ASN A 396 11.74 9.83 -6.16
C ASN A 396 11.15 8.70 -5.31
N LEU A 397 10.11 8.98 -4.51
CA LEU A 397 9.54 7.99 -3.59
C LEU A 397 8.11 8.38 -3.17
N CYS A 398 7.13 7.51 -3.46
CA CYS A 398 5.80 7.57 -2.87
C CYS A 398 5.70 6.65 -1.65
N LYS A 399 5.93 7.19 -0.44
CA LYS A 399 5.83 6.43 0.82
C LYS A 399 4.47 5.73 1.00
N GLY A 400 3.39 6.35 0.50
CA GLY A 400 2.05 5.76 0.53
C GLY A 400 1.91 4.50 -0.34
N GLN A 401 2.43 4.50 -1.56
CA GLN A 401 2.43 3.30 -2.41
C GLN A 401 3.32 2.19 -1.84
N VAL A 402 4.46 2.55 -1.25
CA VAL A 402 5.31 1.56 -0.56
C VAL A 402 4.56 0.94 0.62
N LEU A 403 3.83 1.74 1.41
CA LEU A 403 2.99 1.22 2.49
C LEU A 403 1.90 0.29 1.97
N GLU A 404 1.19 0.65 0.91
CA GLU A 404 0.20 -0.23 0.25
C GLU A 404 0.81 -1.57 -0.16
N ARG A 405 2.01 -1.53 -0.77
CA ARG A 405 2.75 -2.74 -1.15
C ARG A 405 3.09 -3.61 0.05
N LEU A 406 3.53 -3.02 1.15
CA LEU A 406 3.85 -3.76 2.38
C LEU A 406 2.61 -4.43 2.98
N LEU A 407 1.47 -3.75 2.95
CA LEU A 407 0.20 -4.30 3.42
C LEU A 407 -0.24 -5.47 2.54
N LEU A 408 -0.16 -5.32 1.22
CA LEU A 408 -0.53 -6.37 0.27
C LEU A 408 0.44 -7.54 0.31
N ALA A 409 1.75 -7.30 0.37
CA ALA A 409 2.78 -8.35 0.41
C ALA A 409 2.89 -9.09 1.76
N ALA A 410 2.10 -8.69 2.77
CA ALA A 410 2.11 -9.34 4.07
C ALA A 410 1.82 -10.84 3.92
N SER A 411 2.81 -11.66 4.26
CA SER A 411 2.65 -13.12 4.33
C SER A 411 1.88 -13.46 5.61
N GLY A 412 0.82 -14.26 5.49
CA GLY A 412 -0.02 -14.68 6.62
C GLY A 412 -1.16 -13.71 6.95
N ALA A 413 -1.53 -13.61 8.23
CA ALA A 413 -2.61 -12.74 8.66
C ALA A 413 -2.26 -11.24 8.45
N PRO A 414 -3.19 -10.40 7.98
CA PRO A 414 -3.02 -8.96 7.81
C PRO A 414 -2.60 -8.28 9.10
N TRP A 415 -1.94 -7.14 8.93
CA TRP A 415 -1.63 -6.23 10.03
C TRP A 415 -2.91 -5.78 10.72
N THR A 416 -3.04 -6.09 12.01
CA THR A 416 -4.20 -5.64 12.82
C THR A 416 -4.17 -4.14 13.08
N CYS A 417 -2.97 -3.53 13.06
CA CYS A 417 -2.74 -2.10 13.25
C CYS A 417 -1.47 -1.68 12.49
N VAL A 418 -1.49 -0.48 11.92
CA VAL A 418 -0.30 0.21 11.45
C VAL A 418 -0.07 1.44 12.30
N VAL A 419 1.17 1.62 12.73
CA VAL A 419 1.67 2.84 13.38
C VAL A 419 2.63 3.52 12.42
N TYR A 420 2.31 4.74 12.02
CA TYR A 420 3.16 5.55 11.15
C TYR A 420 3.82 6.66 11.96
N LEU A 421 5.15 6.74 11.96
CA LEU A 421 5.94 7.80 12.60
C LEU A 421 6.49 8.74 11.51
N GLY A 422 6.20 10.03 11.59
CA GLY A 422 6.64 11.00 10.58
C GLY A 422 6.54 12.46 11.03
N ASP A 423 7.04 13.38 10.22
CA ASP A 423 7.07 14.83 10.49
C ASP A 423 6.75 15.69 9.25
N GLY A 424 7.05 15.19 8.05
CA GLY A 424 7.10 15.94 6.81
C GLY A 424 5.79 16.01 6.02
N ALA A 425 5.79 16.79 4.93
CA ALA A 425 4.62 16.90 4.06
C ALA A 425 4.36 15.62 3.24
N ASN A 426 5.43 14.94 2.83
CA ASN A 426 5.45 13.64 2.15
C ASN A 426 4.84 12.52 3.00
N ASP A 427 4.87 12.63 4.34
CA ASP A 427 4.27 11.66 5.27
C ASP A 427 2.74 11.73 5.32
N ALA A 428 2.13 12.80 4.81
CA ALA A 428 0.67 12.89 4.71
C ALA A 428 0.11 11.83 3.74
N CYS A 429 0.91 11.41 2.77
CA CYS A 429 0.54 10.42 1.77
C CYS A 429 0.28 9.02 2.38
N PRO A 430 1.22 8.39 3.11
CA PRO A 430 0.94 7.15 3.83
C PRO A 430 -0.10 7.35 4.94
N ALA A 431 -0.07 8.47 5.68
CA ALA A 431 -1.05 8.72 6.73
C ALA A 431 -2.52 8.77 6.22
N ALA A 432 -2.75 9.30 5.01
CA ALA A 432 -4.08 9.34 4.38
C ALA A 432 -4.62 7.96 3.96
N ARG A 433 -3.78 6.92 3.94
CA ARG A 433 -4.18 5.53 3.63
C ARG A 433 -4.61 4.75 4.87
N LEU A 434 -4.34 5.30 6.04
CA LEU A 434 -4.56 4.63 7.32
C LEU A 434 -6.00 4.86 7.82
N GLY A 435 -6.63 3.78 8.30
CA GLY A 435 -8.01 3.80 8.78
C GLY A 435 -8.12 3.96 10.30
N GLY A 436 -9.33 3.96 10.83
CA GLY A 436 -9.58 4.22 12.27
C GLY A 436 -8.94 3.24 13.27
N ARG A 437 -8.40 2.10 12.81
CA ARG A 437 -7.63 1.14 13.63
C ARG A 437 -6.13 1.46 13.71
N ASP A 438 -5.67 2.37 12.87
CA ASP A 438 -4.27 2.73 12.69
C ASP A 438 -3.95 4.06 13.39
N VAL A 439 -2.66 4.35 13.50
CA VAL A 439 -2.12 5.42 14.32
C VAL A 439 -1.08 6.20 13.54
N VAL A 440 -1.16 7.52 13.59
CA VAL A 440 -0.12 8.41 13.07
C VAL A 440 0.52 9.15 14.25
N LEU A 441 1.80 8.88 14.50
CA LEU A 441 2.64 9.62 15.43
C LEU A 441 3.32 10.76 14.67
N ALA A 442 2.71 11.95 14.68
CA ALA A 442 3.19 13.11 13.94
C ALA A 442 4.07 14.01 14.81
N ARG A 443 5.29 14.32 14.39
CA ARG A 443 6.08 15.36 15.06
C ARG A 443 5.34 16.70 14.98
N ALA A 444 5.24 17.41 16.09
CA ALA A 444 4.58 18.72 16.13
C ALA A 444 5.55 19.86 15.80
N HIS A 445 6.74 19.87 16.41
CA HIS A 445 7.77 20.89 16.16
C HIS A 445 9.17 20.31 16.01
N TYR A 446 9.99 20.96 15.18
CA TYR A 446 11.43 20.77 15.13
C TYR A 446 12.10 21.36 16.39
N PRO A 447 13.36 21.01 16.70
CA PRO A 447 14.05 21.50 17.90
C PRO A 447 14.17 23.03 17.98
N ASP A 448 14.15 23.71 16.84
CA ASP A 448 14.16 25.18 16.75
C ASP A 448 12.78 25.83 16.95
N GLY A 449 11.76 25.04 17.29
CA GLY A 449 10.39 25.49 17.53
C GLY A 449 9.57 25.68 16.25
N ARG A 450 10.15 25.47 15.06
CA ARG A 450 9.36 25.52 13.82
C ARG A 450 8.36 24.36 13.78
N PRO A 451 7.10 24.62 13.46
CA PRO A 451 6.08 23.57 13.34
C PRO A 451 6.30 22.69 12.11
N CYS A 452 6.16 21.38 12.31
CA CYS A 452 6.28 20.35 11.28
C CYS A 452 5.06 20.37 10.32
N ALA A 453 5.24 19.80 9.13
CA ALA A 453 4.24 19.89 8.07
C ALA A 453 3.13 18.84 8.20
N LEU A 454 3.45 17.66 8.72
CA LEU A 454 2.50 16.54 8.81
C LEU A 454 1.22 16.89 9.59
N PRO A 455 1.27 17.41 10.84
CA PRO A 455 0.05 17.74 11.58
C PRO A 455 -0.87 18.71 10.83
N ARG A 456 -0.28 19.70 10.14
CA ARG A 456 -1.02 20.70 9.37
C ARG A 456 -1.70 20.09 8.14
N ARG A 457 -1.01 19.21 7.42
CA ARG A 457 -1.56 18.48 6.28
C ARG A 457 -2.72 17.59 6.70
N LEU A 458 -2.60 16.91 7.84
CA LEU A 458 -3.67 16.05 8.38
C LEU A 458 -4.90 16.86 8.82
N ALA A 459 -4.69 18.01 9.46
CA ALA A 459 -5.79 18.91 9.83
C ALA A 459 -6.53 19.47 8.61
N ALA A 460 -5.80 19.84 7.54
CA ALA A 460 -6.38 20.35 6.30
C ALA A 460 -7.19 19.30 5.51
N GLY A 461 -6.86 18.02 5.67
CA GLY A 461 -7.53 16.90 4.98
C GLY A 461 -8.83 16.42 5.63
N GLY A 462 -9.42 17.18 6.56
CA GLY A 462 -10.61 16.75 7.33
C GLY A 462 -10.30 15.73 8.42
N GLY A 463 -9.03 15.60 8.82
CA GLY A 463 -8.56 14.75 9.91
C GLY A 463 -9.18 15.08 11.27
N ARG A 464 -9.23 14.09 12.16
CA ARG A 464 -9.46 14.36 13.59
C ARG A 464 -8.38 15.31 14.10
N ALA A 465 -8.78 16.26 14.95
CA ALA A 465 -7.84 17.15 15.62
C ALA A 465 -6.75 16.31 16.31
N PRO A 466 -5.46 16.60 16.10
CA PRO A 466 -4.39 15.84 16.73
C PRO A 466 -4.49 15.95 18.24
N ALA A 467 -4.39 14.82 18.94
CA ALA A 467 -4.21 14.79 20.38
C ALA A 467 -2.71 14.74 20.69
N SER A 468 -2.24 15.40 21.75
CA SER A 468 -0.86 15.17 22.22
C SER A 468 -0.69 13.71 22.67
N VAL A 469 0.54 13.20 22.68
CA VAL A 469 0.84 11.88 23.27
C VAL A 469 0.20 11.77 24.65
N ASP A 470 0.43 12.74 25.56
CA ASP A 470 -0.13 12.68 26.91
C ASP A 470 -1.67 12.63 26.96
N ALA A 471 -2.35 13.40 26.09
CA ALA A 471 -3.80 13.37 26.01
C ALA A 471 -4.33 12.04 25.45
N ALA A 472 -3.69 11.50 24.41
CA ALA A 472 -4.00 10.19 23.87
C ALA A 472 -3.71 9.08 24.89
N LEU A 473 -2.65 9.24 25.68
CA LEU A 473 -2.27 8.33 26.76
C LEU A 473 -3.35 8.30 27.85
N ALA A 474 -3.79 9.47 28.31
CA ALA A 474 -4.82 9.63 29.33
C ALA A 474 -6.19 9.09 28.88
N ALA A 475 -6.51 9.14 27.59
CA ALA A 475 -7.77 8.64 27.03
C ALA A 475 -7.85 7.10 26.94
N GLY A 476 -6.87 6.36 27.45
CA GLY A 476 -6.90 4.88 27.46
C GLY A 476 -6.69 4.24 26.09
N PHE A 477 -6.06 4.96 25.17
CA PHE A 477 -5.80 4.54 23.79
C PHE A 477 -5.18 3.13 23.69
N ARG A 478 -5.82 2.26 22.91
CA ARG A 478 -5.36 0.89 22.60
C ARG A 478 -5.30 0.67 21.09
N PRO A 479 -4.17 0.17 20.55
CA PRO A 479 -4.09 -0.26 19.16
C PRO A 479 -5.07 -1.41 18.90
N GLY A 480 -5.80 -1.36 17.78
CA GLY A 480 -6.76 -2.40 17.40
C GLY A 480 -8.02 -2.49 18.28
N GLY A 481 -8.28 -1.52 19.17
CA GLY A 481 -9.54 -1.47 19.89
C GLY A 481 -10.71 -1.28 18.92
N MET A 482 -11.50 -2.34 18.69
CA MET A 482 -12.87 -2.14 18.23
C MET A 482 -13.51 -1.23 19.26
N GLY A 483 -13.90 -0.02 18.87
CA GLY A 483 -14.57 0.91 19.77
C GLY A 483 -15.71 0.17 20.46
N ALA A 484 -15.91 0.41 21.75
CA ALA A 484 -17.09 -0.05 22.49
C ALA A 484 -18.33 0.69 21.96
N GLY A 485 -18.70 0.47 20.70
CA GLY A 485 -19.97 0.86 20.11
C GLY A 485 -20.94 -0.29 20.32
N GLY A 486 -21.86 -0.13 21.26
CA GLY A 486 -22.91 -1.10 21.54
C GLY A 486 -23.84 -1.28 20.34
N GLY A 487 -23.51 -2.23 19.46
CA GLY A 487 -24.44 -2.89 18.55
C GLY A 487 -24.69 -4.32 19.03
N PRO A 488 -25.85 -4.92 18.72
CA PRO A 488 -26.18 -6.26 19.20
C PRO A 488 -25.23 -7.29 18.58
N ALA A 489 -24.73 -8.20 19.42
CA ALA A 489 -23.97 -9.41 19.10
C ALA A 489 -22.66 -9.23 18.31
N GLY A 490 -21.58 -8.84 18.99
CA GLY A 490 -20.21 -9.40 18.82
C GLY A 490 -19.52 -9.35 17.46
N LEU A 491 -20.15 -8.84 16.41
CA LEU A 491 -19.56 -8.64 15.10
C LEU A 491 -18.67 -7.39 15.13
N PRO A 492 -17.55 -7.35 14.39
CA PRO A 492 -16.77 -6.13 14.25
C PRO A 492 -17.68 -5.03 13.74
N THR A 493 -17.91 -4.00 14.55
CA THR A 493 -18.52 -2.77 14.05
C THR A 493 -17.63 -2.31 12.89
N TRP A 494 -18.23 -2.23 11.71
CA TRP A 494 -17.61 -1.64 10.54
C TRP A 494 -17.00 -0.28 10.92
N PRO A 495 -15.90 0.16 10.29
CA PRO A 495 -15.30 1.46 10.59
C PRO A 495 -16.21 2.60 10.12
N ASP A 496 -17.25 2.90 10.88
CA ASP A 496 -17.99 4.16 10.84
C ASP A 496 -18.22 4.60 12.29
N SER A 497 -17.19 5.23 12.88
CA SER A 497 -17.27 6.67 13.16
C SER A 497 -15.92 7.40 13.06
N ALA A 498 -14.85 6.72 12.63
CA ALA A 498 -13.55 7.33 12.41
C ALA A 498 -12.94 6.84 11.08
N PRO A 499 -13.23 7.51 9.95
CA PRO A 499 -12.72 7.13 8.63
C PRO A 499 -11.20 7.31 8.50
N LEU A 500 -10.57 7.94 9.49
CA LEU A 500 -9.18 8.35 9.46
C LEU A 500 -8.45 7.79 10.68
N ALA A 501 -7.17 7.51 10.48
CA ALA A 501 -6.26 7.12 11.56
C ALA A 501 -6.27 8.11 12.72
N GLN A 502 -5.95 7.58 13.90
CA GLN A 502 -5.81 8.38 15.10
C GLN A 502 -4.49 9.14 15.03
N VAL A 503 -4.56 10.47 15.05
CA VAL A 503 -3.36 11.33 14.95
C VAL A 503 -2.94 11.74 16.36
N VAL A 504 -1.72 11.37 16.72
CA VAL A 504 -1.09 11.69 17.99
C VAL A 504 0.16 12.52 17.72
N THR A 505 0.29 13.68 18.35
CA THR A 505 1.44 14.56 18.17
C THR A 505 2.46 14.46 19.29
N TRP A 506 3.73 14.59 18.93
CA TRP A 506 4.86 14.59 19.87
C TRP A 506 5.86 15.71 19.56
N ASP A 507 6.46 16.27 20.61
CA ASP A 507 7.50 17.32 20.50
C ASP A 507 8.89 16.83 20.93
N ALA A 508 8.93 15.86 21.85
CA ALA A 508 10.16 15.29 22.37
C ALA A 508 10.36 13.85 21.89
N PRO A 509 11.60 13.44 21.56
CA PRO A 509 11.87 12.07 21.09
C PRO A 509 11.56 11.01 22.15
N SER A 510 11.67 11.38 23.43
CA SER A 510 11.28 10.54 24.57
C SER A 510 9.77 10.27 24.59
N ALA A 511 8.93 11.25 24.21
CA ALA A 511 7.48 11.08 24.14
C ALA A 511 7.08 10.15 22.98
N ALA A 512 7.70 10.33 21.81
CA ALA A 512 7.53 9.42 20.68
C ALA A 512 7.97 7.99 21.03
N ALA A 513 9.13 7.84 21.68
CA ALA A 513 9.63 6.55 22.16
C ALA A 513 8.67 5.88 23.15
N ALA A 514 8.08 6.64 24.08
CA ALA A 514 7.08 6.12 25.01
C ALA A 514 5.80 5.68 24.30
N ALA A 515 5.33 6.44 23.30
CA ALA A 515 4.18 6.08 22.49
C ALA A 515 4.42 4.77 21.72
N LEU A 516 5.58 4.60 21.08
CA LEU A 516 5.95 3.36 20.38
C LEU A 516 5.93 2.15 21.32
N LEU A 517 6.53 2.27 22.51
CA LEU A 517 6.55 1.19 23.51
C LEU A 517 5.15 0.80 23.96
N ARG A 518 4.27 1.78 24.21
CA ARG A 518 2.89 1.50 24.65
C ARG A 518 2.07 0.86 23.53
N LEU A 519 2.24 1.33 22.30
CA LEU A 519 1.59 0.75 21.13
C LEU A 519 2.03 -0.69 20.87
N ALA A 520 3.27 -1.04 21.21
CA ALA A 520 3.75 -2.41 21.18
C ALA A 520 3.35 -3.25 22.42
N GLY A 521 2.59 -2.69 23.38
CA GLY A 521 2.21 -3.38 24.61
C GLY A 521 3.33 -3.60 25.62
N LEU A 522 4.37 -2.75 25.60
CA LEU A 522 5.61 -2.89 26.38
C LEU A 522 5.77 -1.83 27.49
N ALA A 523 4.75 -0.99 27.71
CA ALA A 523 4.75 0.13 28.64
C ALA A 523 4.19 -0.25 30.01
#